data_AF-A0A7X8VN41-F1
#
_entry.id   AF-A0A7X8VN41-F1
#
_cell.length_a   1.000
_cell.length_b   1.000
_cell.length_c   1.000
_cell.angle_alpha   90.00
_cell.angle_beta   90.00
_cell.angle_gamma   90.00
#
_symmetry.space_group_name_H-M   'P 1'
#
loop_
_entity.id
_entity.type
_entity.pdbx_description
1 polymer ?
#
loop_
_entity_poly.entity_id
_entity_poly.type
_entity_poly.pdbx_seq_one_letter_code
_entity_poly.pdbx_strand_id
1 'polypeptide(L)'
;MSNPYQGYIDDTAQPATQRTVRWTRRSTGVYAGVFALTLTVFAVAGAVWGLLRPTYTAYVEDAETASVAAAPNVEFTAFIWFTIITGAIGAVLALIVFLRAESARGLGMLLWIGVVALLGAGIFIVFGDISAQLIHARPTEYTDMVGETFQVVPSMTPGSALFAAPFLAVLMYWCAAFVTPVED
;
A
#
# COMPACT_ATOMS: atom_id res chain seq x y z
N MET A 1 15.29 -71.05 -31.89
CA MET A 1 14.99 -69.83 -32.69
C MET A 1 15.36 -68.64 -31.83
N SER A 2 16.50 -68.02 -32.10
CA SER A 2 17.00 -66.84 -31.39
C SER A 2 16.19 -65.61 -31.81
N ASN A 3 15.72 -64.81 -30.83
CA ASN A 3 14.98 -63.59 -31.07
C ASN A 3 15.88 -62.57 -31.80
N PRO A 4 15.59 -62.18 -33.06
CA PRO A 4 16.45 -61.28 -33.84
C PRO A 4 16.50 -59.84 -33.28
N TYR A 5 15.71 -59.52 -32.26
CA TYR A 5 15.65 -58.20 -31.63
C TYR A 5 16.44 -58.10 -30.31
N GLN A 6 17.11 -59.17 -29.88
CA GLN A 6 17.80 -59.22 -28.58
C GLN A 6 19.06 -58.34 -28.47
N GLY A 7 19.46 -57.67 -29.57
CA GLY A 7 20.58 -56.72 -29.62
C GLY A 7 20.17 -55.27 -29.91
N TYR A 8 18.88 -54.97 -30.05
CA TYR A 8 18.41 -53.59 -30.26
C TYR A 8 18.12 -52.94 -28.91
N ILE A 9 19.17 -52.71 -28.12
CA ILE A 9 19.10 -51.70 -27.06
C ILE A 9 19.31 -50.38 -27.80
N ASP A 10 18.29 -49.53 -27.80
CA ASP A 10 18.38 -48.20 -28.39
C ASP A 10 19.31 -47.35 -27.51
N ASP A 11 20.62 -47.44 -27.77
CA ASP A 11 21.66 -46.65 -27.10
C ASP A 11 21.51 -45.13 -27.37
N THR A 12 20.56 -44.74 -28.23
CA THR A 12 20.19 -43.34 -28.48
C THR A 12 18.99 -42.86 -27.67
N ALA A 13 18.35 -43.74 -26.89
CA ALA A 13 17.32 -43.36 -25.93
C ALA A 13 17.98 -42.68 -24.71
N GLN A 14 18.42 -41.44 -24.92
CA GLN A 14 18.78 -40.53 -23.84
C GLN A 14 17.59 -40.50 -22.87
N PRO A 15 17.76 -40.88 -21.58
CA PRO A 15 16.65 -40.88 -20.65
C PRO A 15 16.05 -39.49 -20.68
N ALA A 16 14.75 -39.39 -21.02
CA ALA A 16 14.04 -38.13 -21.12
C ALA A 16 14.31 -37.36 -19.83
N THR A 17 15.20 -36.37 -19.91
CA THR A 17 15.66 -35.60 -18.75
C THR A 17 14.40 -34.98 -18.18
N GLN A 18 13.89 -35.54 -17.08
CA GLN A 18 12.77 -34.98 -16.37
C GLN A 18 13.27 -33.64 -15.84
N ARG A 19 13.00 -32.59 -16.62
CA ARG A 19 13.32 -31.21 -16.33
C ARG A 19 12.38 -30.82 -15.20
N THR A 20 12.73 -31.22 -13.98
CA THR A 20 12.00 -30.88 -12.78
C THR A 20 12.07 -29.36 -12.65
N VAL A 21 10.98 -28.71 -13.03
CA VAL A 21 10.84 -27.27 -13.04
C VAL A 21 10.82 -26.79 -11.59
N ARG A 22 12.01 -26.59 -10.99
CA ARG A 22 12.20 -25.94 -9.69
C ARG A 22 11.91 -24.44 -9.81
N TRP A 23 10.63 -24.06 -9.99
CA TRP A 23 10.23 -22.65 -10.19
C TRP A 23 9.64 -21.94 -8.97
N THR A 24 9.46 -22.60 -7.83
CA THR A 24 8.47 -22.12 -6.83
C THR A 24 9.02 -21.53 -5.53
N ARG A 25 10.35 -21.35 -5.35
CA ARG A 25 10.88 -20.73 -4.11
C ARG A 25 11.41 -19.30 -4.23
N ARG A 26 11.94 -18.88 -5.39
CA ARG A 26 12.51 -17.53 -5.54
C ARG A 26 11.46 -16.47 -5.85
N SER A 27 10.45 -16.81 -6.65
CA SER A 27 9.36 -15.91 -7.04
C SER A 27 8.58 -15.39 -5.82
N THR A 28 8.09 -16.30 -4.97
CA THR A 28 7.24 -15.95 -3.81
C THR A 28 7.92 -15.00 -2.82
N GLY A 29 9.25 -15.08 -2.67
CA GLY A 29 10.01 -14.19 -1.79
C GLY A 29 9.97 -12.73 -2.23
N VAL A 30 9.94 -12.46 -3.54
CA VAL A 30 9.86 -11.10 -4.08
C VAL A 30 8.49 -10.49 -3.79
N TYR A 31 7.41 -11.23 -4.05
CA TYR A 31 6.03 -10.77 -3.77
C TYR A 31 5.82 -10.47 -2.27
N ALA A 32 6.31 -11.35 -1.40
CA ALA A 32 6.25 -11.16 0.05
C ALA A 32 7.11 -9.98 0.52
N GLY A 33 8.30 -9.80 -0.06
CA GLY A 33 9.17 -8.67 0.23
C GLY A 33 8.54 -7.33 -0.16
N VAL A 34 7.93 -7.26 -1.35
CA VAL A 34 7.22 -6.06 -1.80
C VAL A 34 6.02 -5.77 -0.92
N PHE A 35 5.26 -6.80 -0.53
CA PHE A 35 4.16 -6.65 0.41
C PHE A 35 4.63 -6.06 1.74
N ALA A 36 5.60 -6.70 2.40
CA ALA A 36 6.11 -6.26 3.69
C ALA A 36 6.70 -4.84 3.63
N LEU A 37 7.50 -4.55 2.60
CA LEU A 37 8.11 -3.23 2.40
C LEU A 37 7.03 -2.15 2.21
N THR A 38 6.05 -2.41 1.34
CA THR A 38 5.00 -1.44 1.03
C THR A 38 4.18 -1.13 2.27
N LEU A 39 3.72 -2.16 3.00
CA LEU A 39 2.96 -1.95 4.22
C LEU A 39 3.76 -1.19 5.28
N THR A 40 5.06 -1.48 5.42
CA THR A 40 5.93 -0.77 6.36
C THR A 40 6.04 0.71 6.01
N VAL A 41 6.28 1.03 4.73
CA VAL A 41 6.39 2.42 4.26
C VAL A 41 5.08 3.18 4.47
N PHE A 42 3.93 2.58 4.13
CA PHE A 42 2.62 3.19 4.34
C PHE A 42 2.28 3.34 5.83
N ALA A 43 2.65 2.38 6.68
CA ALA A 43 2.43 2.48 8.13
C ALA A 43 3.24 3.63 8.74
N VAL A 44 4.53 3.71 8.41
CA VAL A 44 5.41 4.78 8.91
C VAL A 44 4.95 6.14 8.40
N ALA A 45 4.65 6.26 7.10
CA ALA A 45 4.18 7.50 6.52
C ALA A 45 2.81 7.92 7.10
N GLY A 46 1.91 6.96 7.32
CA GLY A 46 0.61 7.18 7.96
C GLY A 46 0.77 7.68 9.39
N ALA A 47 1.64 7.06 10.17
CA ALA A 47 1.95 7.51 11.52
C ALA A 47 2.52 8.94 11.52
N VAL A 48 3.52 9.23 10.69
CA VAL A 48 4.08 10.59 10.58
C VAL A 48 3.02 11.61 10.17
N TRP A 49 2.15 11.24 9.22
CA TRP A 49 1.09 12.11 8.76
C TRP A 49 0.01 12.36 9.83
N GLY A 50 -0.36 11.34 10.62
CA GLY A 50 -1.30 11.49 11.71
C GLY A 50 -0.79 12.40 12.83
N LEU A 51 0.53 12.43 13.08
CA LEU A 51 1.16 13.38 14.00
C LEU A 51 1.15 14.83 13.46
N LEU A 52 1.12 15.01 12.14
CA LEU A 52 1.16 16.31 11.46
C LEU A 52 -0.22 16.82 11.04
N ARG A 53 -1.30 16.05 11.30
CA ARG A 53 -2.67 16.40 10.87
C ARG A 53 -3.10 17.70 11.57
N PRO A 54 -3.52 18.75 10.83
CA PRO A 54 -4.07 19.96 11.43
C PRO A 54 -5.38 19.62 12.16
N THR A 55 -5.47 20.01 13.43
CA THR A 55 -6.62 19.69 14.30
C THR A 55 -7.56 20.90 14.46
N TYR A 56 -8.85 20.66 14.72
CA TYR A 56 -9.85 21.70 14.99
C TYR A 56 -9.88 22.10 16.46
N THR A 57 -9.64 23.37 16.80
CA THR A 57 -10.05 23.89 18.12
C THR A 57 -11.58 23.99 18.18
N ALA A 58 -12.24 23.03 18.82
CA ALA A 58 -13.61 23.13 19.29
C ALA A 58 -13.65 23.89 20.64
N TYR A 59 -14.49 24.92 20.74
CA TYR A 59 -14.81 25.57 22.01
C TYR A 59 -16.07 24.89 22.55
N VAL A 60 -16.05 24.33 23.76
CA VAL A 60 -17.26 23.80 24.41
C VAL A 60 -17.93 24.96 25.13
N GLU A 61 -19.01 25.49 24.57
CA GLU A 61 -19.73 26.64 25.14
C GLU A 61 -20.74 26.24 26.23
N ASP A 62 -21.33 25.04 26.16
CA ASP A 62 -22.11 24.47 27.27
C ASP A 62 -22.33 22.94 27.12
N ALA A 63 -22.62 22.25 28.23
CA ALA A 63 -22.65 20.77 28.37
C ALA A 63 -23.68 20.01 27.48
N GLU A 64 -24.43 20.70 26.63
CA GLU A 64 -25.39 20.12 25.69
C GLU A 64 -25.18 20.56 24.23
N THR A 65 -24.27 21.49 23.94
CA THR A 65 -24.01 21.93 22.56
C THR A 65 -22.58 22.39 22.39
N ALA A 66 -21.72 21.48 21.90
CA ALA A 66 -20.42 21.84 21.38
C ALA A 66 -20.61 22.60 20.06
N SER A 67 -20.50 23.93 20.08
CA SER A 67 -20.47 24.76 18.88
C SER A 67 -19.08 24.65 18.24
N VAL A 68 -18.93 23.68 17.32
CA VAL A 68 -17.72 23.58 16.48
C VAL A 68 -17.68 24.83 15.61
N ALA A 69 -16.70 25.71 15.84
CA ALA A 69 -16.44 26.82 14.94
C ALA A 69 -16.25 26.25 13.53
N ALA A 70 -17.14 26.60 12.61
CA ALA A 70 -17.15 26.12 11.23
C ALA A 70 -15.90 26.66 10.51
N ALA A 71 -14.75 26.03 10.73
CA ALA A 71 -13.55 26.25 9.94
C ALA A 71 -13.77 25.56 8.59
N PRO A 72 -13.87 26.31 7.47
CA PRO A 72 -14.08 25.73 6.16
C PRO A 72 -12.87 24.84 5.82
N ASN A 73 -13.13 23.61 5.39
CA ASN A 73 -12.24 22.81 4.54
C ASN A 73 -11.04 22.09 5.19
N VAL A 74 -10.95 21.90 6.51
CA VAL A 74 -9.84 21.08 7.09
C VAL A 74 -9.98 19.61 6.66
N GLU A 75 -11.21 19.06 6.65
CA GLU A 75 -11.47 17.72 6.11
C GLU A 75 -11.06 17.59 4.64
N PHE A 76 -11.39 18.58 3.81
CA PHE A 76 -11.00 18.60 2.40
C PHE A 76 -9.49 18.78 2.21
N THR A 77 -8.83 19.55 3.07
CA THR A 77 -7.37 19.70 3.07
C THR A 77 -6.69 18.38 3.45
N ALA A 78 -7.19 17.69 4.48
CA ALA A 78 -6.74 16.35 4.84
C ALA A 78 -6.96 15.35 3.69
N PHE A 79 -8.05 15.48 2.93
CA PHE A 79 -8.32 14.67 1.72
C PHE A 79 -7.26 14.85 0.66
N ILE A 80 -6.94 16.10 0.33
CA ILE A 80 -5.94 16.43 -0.69
C ILE A 80 -4.59 15.87 -0.27
N TRP A 81 -4.16 16.13 0.96
CA TRP A 81 -2.87 15.64 1.47
C TRP A 81 -2.80 14.12 1.50
N PHE A 82 -3.85 13.45 1.97
CA PHE A 82 -3.94 12.00 1.95
C PHE A 82 -3.77 11.44 0.54
N THR A 83 -4.49 12.03 -0.43
CA THR A 83 -4.46 11.62 -1.84
C THR A 83 -3.06 11.81 -2.45
N ILE A 84 -2.45 12.97 -2.21
CA ILE A 84 -1.11 13.30 -2.73
C ILE A 84 -0.05 12.36 -2.13
N ILE A 85 -0.04 12.19 -0.81
CA ILE A 85 0.98 11.40 -0.12
C ILE A 85 0.87 9.92 -0.50
N THR A 86 -0.33 9.34 -0.39
CA THR A 86 -0.53 7.91 -0.69
C THR A 86 -0.32 7.61 -2.17
N GLY A 87 -0.76 8.51 -3.05
CA GLY A 87 -0.50 8.47 -4.48
C GLY A 87 0.99 8.49 -4.82
N ALA A 88 1.74 9.43 -4.24
CA ALA A 88 3.17 9.56 -4.46
C ALA A 88 3.94 8.33 -3.95
N ILE A 89 3.62 7.83 -2.75
CA ILE A 89 4.23 6.61 -2.20
C ILE A 89 3.96 5.41 -3.11
N GLY A 90 2.71 5.24 -3.55
CA GLY A 90 2.31 4.16 -4.47
C GLY A 90 3.10 4.21 -5.78
N ALA A 91 3.21 5.39 -6.39
CA ALA A 91 3.98 5.58 -7.62
C ALA A 91 5.47 5.28 -7.43
N VAL A 92 6.11 5.83 -6.39
CA VAL A 92 7.53 5.63 -6.11
C VAL A 92 7.84 4.16 -5.84
N LEU A 93 7.02 3.47 -5.04
CA LEU A 93 7.21 2.05 -4.79
C LEU A 93 7.03 1.21 -6.05
N ALA A 94 6.02 1.50 -6.87
CA ALA A 94 5.83 0.80 -8.14
C ALA A 94 7.06 0.95 -9.06
N LEU A 95 7.63 2.16 -9.13
CA LEU A 95 8.84 2.43 -9.89
C LEU A 95 10.05 1.66 -9.34
N ILE A 96 10.30 1.72 -8.03
CA ILE A 96 11.41 1.01 -7.38
C ILE A 96 11.30 -0.49 -7.62
N VAL A 97 10.11 -1.05 -7.45
CA VAL A 97 9.86 -2.48 -7.67
C VAL A 97 10.09 -2.85 -9.13
N PHE A 98 9.60 -2.05 -10.07
CA PHE A 98 9.81 -2.28 -11.50
C PHE A 98 11.30 -2.24 -11.89
N LEU A 99 12.10 -1.37 -11.27
CA LEU A 99 13.54 -1.24 -11.52
C LEU A 99 14.37 -2.33 -10.84
N ARG A 100 13.94 -2.86 -9.69
CA ARG A 100 14.71 -3.83 -8.90
C ARG A 100 14.30 -5.28 -9.10
N ALA A 101 13.08 -5.54 -9.56
CA ALA A 101 12.53 -6.88 -9.69
C ALA A 101 12.36 -7.31 -11.16
N GLU A 102 13.44 -7.26 -11.93
CA GLU A 102 13.44 -7.64 -13.36
C GLU A 102 12.86 -9.05 -13.59
N SER A 103 13.23 -10.01 -12.72
CA SER A 103 12.74 -11.40 -12.80
C SER A 103 11.25 -11.58 -12.50
N ALA A 104 10.59 -10.56 -11.95
CA ALA A 104 9.16 -10.58 -11.62
C ALA A 104 8.35 -9.60 -12.48
N ARG A 105 8.96 -8.97 -13.49
CA ARG A 105 8.25 -8.07 -14.42
C ARG A 105 7.14 -8.83 -15.15
N GLY A 106 5.92 -8.33 -15.06
CA GLY A 106 4.79 -8.85 -15.82
C GLY A 106 3.45 -8.34 -15.33
N LEU A 107 2.38 -8.76 -16.00
CA LEU A 107 1.00 -8.37 -15.68
C LEU A 107 0.61 -8.78 -14.25
N GLY A 108 1.13 -9.91 -13.76
CA GLY A 108 0.90 -10.39 -12.40
C GLY A 108 1.45 -9.45 -11.33
N MET A 109 2.65 -8.90 -11.53
CA MET A 109 3.26 -7.96 -10.58
C MET A 109 2.58 -6.60 -10.59
N LEU A 110 2.08 -6.16 -11.74
CA LEU A 110 1.26 -4.96 -11.85
C LEU A 110 -0.01 -5.07 -11.00
N LEU A 111 -0.78 -6.16 -11.18
CA LEU A 111 -1.99 -6.40 -10.39
C LEU A 111 -1.66 -6.54 -8.91
N TRP A 112 -0.56 -7.22 -8.58
CA TRP A 112 -0.09 -7.37 -7.22
C TRP A 112 0.19 -6.02 -6.56
N ILE A 113 1.00 -5.16 -7.20
CA ILE A 113 1.32 -3.83 -6.69
C ILE A 113 0.05 -3.00 -6.48
N GLY A 114 -0.92 -3.08 -7.38
CA GLY A 114 -2.23 -2.43 -7.20
C GLY A 114 -2.94 -2.89 -5.93
N VAL A 115 -3.02 -4.21 -5.69
CA VAL A 115 -3.64 -4.77 -4.47
C VAL A 115 -2.86 -4.35 -3.22
N VAL A 116 -1.53 -4.45 -3.24
CA VAL A 116 -0.69 -4.09 -2.08
C VAL A 116 -0.77 -2.58 -1.79
N ALA A 117 -0.82 -1.73 -2.81
CA ALA A 117 -0.98 -0.28 -2.64
C ALA A 117 -2.35 0.08 -2.05
N LEU A 118 -3.41 -0.61 -2.44
CA LEU A 118 -4.74 -0.45 -1.83
C LEU A 118 -4.72 -0.84 -0.35
N LEU A 119 -4.11 -1.97 0.00
CA LEU A 119 -3.94 -2.38 1.40
C LEU A 119 -3.08 -1.38 2.17
N GLY A 120 -2.00 -0.88 1.56
CA GLY A 120 -1.14 0.16 2.12
C GLY A 120 -1.91 1.45 2.44
N ALA A 121 -2.79 1.91 1.54
CA ALA A 121 -3.63 3.07 1.79
C ALA A 121 -4.57 2.86 2.99
N GLY A 122 -5.11 1.65 3.17
CA GLY A 122 -5.87 1.28 4.37
C GLY A 122 -5.02 1.34 5.65
N ILE A 123 -3.82 0.77 5.62
CA ILE A 123 -2.88 0.81 6.76
C ILE A 123 -2.49 2.24 7.11
N PHE A 124 -2.28 3.09 6.11
CA PHE A 124 -1.94 4.50 6.32
C PHE A 124 -3.00 5.23 7.15
N ILE A 125 -4.28 4.98 6.89
CA ILE A 125 -5.38 5.57 7.65
C ILE A 125 -5.37 5.05 9.08
N VAL A 126 -5.26 3.73 9.27
CA VAL A 126 -5.27 3.12 10.62
C VAL A 126 -4.12 3.65 11.48
N PHE A 127 -2.90 3.70 10.94
CA PHE A 127 -1.75 4.22 11.68
C PHE A 127 -1.79 5.75 11.84
N GLY A 128 -2.36 6.46 10.87
CA GLY A 128 -2.64 7.89 10.97
C GLY A 128 -3.63 8.21 12.08
N ASP A 129 -4.69 7.42 12.22
CA ASP A 129 -5.69 7.62 13.28
C ASP A 129 -5.13 7.20 14.65
N ILE A 130 -4.38 6.09 14.75
CA ILE A 130 -3.70 5.70 15.99
C ILE A 130 -2.74 6.78 16.46
N SER A 131 -1.91 7.32 15.56
CA SER A 131 -0.95 8.38 15.91
C SER A 131 -1.63 9.70 16.26
N ALA A 132 -2.72 10.05 15.57
CA ALA A 132 -3.51 11.22 15.91
C ALA A 132 -4.15 11.11 17.31
N GLN A 133 -4.64 9.91 17.68
CA GLN A 133 -5.20 9.62 19.00
C GLN A 133 -4.17 9.60 20.15
N LEU A 134 -2.88 9.43 19.85
CA LEU A 134 -1.82 9.50 20.86
C LEU A 134 -1.50 10.95 21.26
N ILE A 135 -1.78 11.92 20.38
CA ILE A 135 -1.53 13.35 20.64
C ILE A 135 -2.81 14.07 21.09
N HIS A 136 -4.00 13.63 20.66
CA HIS A 136 -5.26 14.32 20.93
C HIS A 136 -6.15 13.52 21.88
N ALA A 137 -6.66 14.18 22.93
CA ALA A 137 -7.45 13.59 24.01
C ALA A 137 -8.75 12.93 23.53
N ARG A 138 -9.18 11.86 24.21
CA ARG A 138 -10.33 11.03 23.83
C ARG A 138 -11.67 11.64 24.30
N PRO A 139 -12.78 11.35 23.60
CA PRO A 139 -14.09 11.84 24.02
C PRO A 139 -14.66 11.39 25.34
N THR A 140 -14.07 10.37 25.94
CA THR A 140 -14.47 9.86 27.26
C THR A 140 -13.85 10.64 28.43
N GLU A 141 -12.92 11.56 28.19
CA GLU A 141 -12.38 12.49 29.20
C GLU A 141 -13.11 13.85 29.19
N TYR A 142 -14.07 14.05 28.28
CA TYR A 142 -14.74 15.35 28.07
C TYR A 142 -15.80 15.70 29.12
N THR A 143 -16.16 14.80 30.03
CA THR A 143 -17.12 15.08 31.11
C THR A 143 -16.54 15.90 32.26
N ASP A 144 -15.22 15.97 32.41
CA ASP A 144 -14.56 16.62 33.56
C ASP A 144 -13.97 18.02 33.25
N MET A 145 -14.15 18.56 32.03
CA MET A 145 -13.44 19.77 31.56
C MET A 145 -14.34 20.80 30.85
N VAL A 146 -15.42 21.22 31.51
CA VAL A 146 -16.29 22.31 31.05
C VAL A 146 -15.52 23.65 31.09
N GLY A 147 -15.40 24.34 29.94
CA GLY A 147 -14.80 25.69 29.83
C GLY A 147 -13.45 25.78 29.11
N GLU A 148 -12.92 24.69 28.54
CA GLU A 148 -11.62 24.66 27.85
C GLU A 148 -11.77 24.35 26.34
N THR A 149 -10.81 24.80 25.52
CA THR A 149 -10.76 24.56 24.07
C THR A 149 -10.15 23.19 23.77
N PHE A 150 -10.82 22.35 22.99
CA PHE A 150 -10.35 21.00 22.65
C PHE A 150 -10.12 20.80 21.17
N GLN A 151 -9.11 19.99 20.85
CA GLN A 151 -8.69 19.71 19.50
C GLN A 151 -9.34 18.40 19.00
N VAL A 152 -10.41 18.48 18.20
CA VAL A 152 -11.13 17.30 17.67
C VAL A 152 -10.61 16.97 16.27
N VAL A 153 -10.23 15.71 16.05
CA VAL A 153 -9.88 15.18 14.72
C VAL A 153 -11.14 14.56 14.11
N PRO A 154 -11.76 15.18 13.08
CA PRO A 154 -12.94 14.60 12.45
C PRO A 154 -12.60 13.28 11.77
N SER A 155 -13.51 12.32 11.89
CA SER A 155 -13.43 11.04 11.18
C SER A 155 -13.56 11.29 9.68
N MET A 156 -12.43 11.17 8.98
CA MET A 156 -12.37 11.49 7.57
C MET A 156 -12.79 10.27 6.74
N THR A 157 -13.90 10.34 6.00
CA THR A 157 -14.35 9.25 5.13
C THR A 157 -13.51 9.24 3.84
N PRO A 158 -12.60 8.26 3.64
CA PRO A 158 -11.62 8.32 2.55
C PRO A 158 -12.24 8.20 1.15
N GLY A 159 -13.41 7.55 1.04
CA GLY A 159 -14.18 7.42 -0.18
C GLY A 159 -13.32 7.01 -1.39
N SER A 160 -13.32 7.85 -2.42
CA SER A 160 -12.57 7.64 -3.66
C SER A 160 -11.05 7.81 -3.53
N ALA A 161 -10.54 8.50 -2.50
CA ALA A 161 -9.11 8.72 -2.33
C ALA A 161 -8.33 7.43 -2.03
N LEU A 162 -8.99 6.39 -1.51
CA LEU A 162 -8.38 5.06 -1.35
C LEU A 162 -7.84 4.49 -2.66
N PHE A 163 -8.43 4.89 -3.79
CA PHE A 163 -8.01 4.42 -5.10
C PHE A 163 -6.87 5.24 -5.70
N ALA A 164 -6.46 6.35 -5.09
CA ALA A 164 -5.37 7.18 -5.60
C ALA A 164 -4.03 6.44 -5.60
N ALA A 165 -3.72 5.75 -4.50
CA ALA A 165 -2.52 4.93 -4.36
C ALA A 165 -2.43 3.79 -5.39
N PRO A 166 -3.43 2.89 -5.52
CA PRO A 166 -3.36 1.82 -6.51
C PRO A 166 -3.41 2.35 -7.95
N PHE A 167 -4.17 3.41 -8.23
CA PHE A 167 -4.22 4.01 -9.57
C PHE A 167 -2.86 4.54 -10.01
N LEU A 168 -2.20 5.36 -9.17
CA LEU A 168 -0.90 5.93 -9.49
C LEU A 168 0.21 4.87 -9.49
N ALA A 169 0.12 3.85 -8.65
CA ALA A 169 1.05 2.72 -8.67
C ALA A 169 0.99 1.95 -10.00
N VAL A 170 -0.23 1.61 -10.46
CA VAL A 170 -0.43 0.91 -11.73
C VAL A 170 -0.02 1.79 -12.92
N LEU A 171 -0.41 3.07 -12.91
CA LEU A 171 -0.05 4.01 -13.97
C LEU A 171 1.48 4.19 -14.08
N MET A 172 2.17 4.36 -12.94
CA MET A 172 3.63 4.49 -12.92
C MET A 172 4.32 3.21 -13.41
N TYR A 173 3.83 2.05 -13.01
CA TYR A 173 4.33 0.77 -13.49
C TYR A 173 4.18 0.65 -15.02
N TRP A 174 3.03 1.08 -15.56
CA TRP A 174 2.77 1.07 -16.99
C TRP A 174 3.69 2.03 -17.77
N CYS A 175 3.88 3.25 -17.25
CA CYS A 175 4.84 4.19 -17.82
C CYS A 175 6.26 3.62 -17.85
N ALA A 176 6.71 3.00 -16.76
CA ALA A 176 8.03 2.40 -16.69
C ALA A 176 8.20 1.21 -17.67
N ALA A 177 7.13 0.43 -17.86
CA ALA A 177 7.11 -0.67 -18.82
C ALA A 177 7.26 -0.19 -20.27
N PHE A 178 6.70 0.97 -20.63
CA PHE A 178 6.88 1.53 -21.99
C PHE A 178 8.23 2.22 -22.21
N VAL A 179 8.82 2.81 -21.17
CA VAL A 179 10.07 3.57 -21.28
C VAL A 179 11.29 2.65 -21.30
N THR A 180 11.20 1.47 -20.69
CA THR A 180 12.32 0.51 -20.71
C THR A 180 12.32 -0.28 -22.01
N PRO A 181 13.37 -0.16 -22.86
CA PRO A 181 13.47 -0.95 -24.08
C PRO A 181 13.59 -2.44 -23.73
N VAL A 182 12.95 -3.28 -24.54
CA VAL A 182 13.24 -4.72 -24.52
C VAL A 182 14.60 -4.87 -25.18
N GLU A 183 15.61 -5.25 -24.40
CA GLU A 183 16.90 -5.67 -24.95
C GLU A 183 16.66 -6.99 -25.70
N ASP A 184 16.71 -6.91 -27.04
CA ASP A 184 16.67 -8.07 -27.97
C ASP A 184 17.92 -8.95 -27.83
#